data_AF-A0A3N4J1A9-F1
#
_entry.id   AF-A0A3N4J1A9-F1
#
_cell.length_a   1.000
_cell.length_b   1.000
_cell.length_c   1.000
_cell.angle_alpha   90.00
_cell.angle_beta   90.00
_cell.angle_gamma   90.00
#
_symmetry.space_group_name_H-M   'P 1'
#
loop_
_entity.id
_entity.type
_entity.pdbx_description
1 polymer ?
#
loop_
_entity_poly.entity_id
_entity_poly.type
_entity_poly.pdbx_seq_one_letter_code
_entity_poly.pdbx_strand_id
1 'polypeptide(L)' 'MSQNAFLAFTAMVLAVSAWSIMKPDVDLNILGDPAGDPEEWTLREMQVWLGRRGLDTSGTREEVLERVMMRMRARK' A
#
# COMPACT_ATOMS: atom_id res chain seq x y z
N MET A 1 -28.64 -14.66 -28.54
CA MET A 1 -27.56 -15.24 -27.71
C MET A 1 -26.76 -14.11 -27.10
N SER A 2 -27.14 -13.61 -25.91
CA SER A 2 -26.38 -12.52 -25.23
C SER A 2 -26.73 -12.33 -23.75
N GLN A 3 -27.96 -12.65 -23.33
CA GLN A 3 -28.39 -12.48 -21.93
C GLN A 3 -27.51 -13.24 -20.92
N ASN A 4 -27.08 -14.46 -21.25
CA ASN A 4 -26.22 -15.24 -20.36
C ASN A 4 -24.80 -14.66 -20.21
N ALA A 5 -24.26 -14.04 -21.26
CA ALA A 5 -22.94 -13.42 -21.21
C ALA A 5 -22.95 -12.15 -20.36
N PHE A 6 -24.01 -11.34 -20.48
CA PHE A 6 -24.19 -10.14 -19.68
C PHE A 6 -24.33 -10.48 -18.19
N LEU A 7 -25.17 -11.47 -17.85
CA LEU A 7 -25.34 -11.93 -16.46
C LEU A 7 -24.04 -12.49 -15.86
N ALA A 8 -23.28 -13.27 -16.64
CA ALA A 8 -21.99 -13.79 -16.18
C ALA A 8 -20.96 -12.68 -15.91
N PHE A 9 -20.90 -11.67 -16.78
CA PHE A 9 -20.02 -10.52 -16.58
C PHE A 9 -20.41 -9.71 -15.34
N THR A 10 -21.69 -9.40 -15.18
CA THR A 10 -22.18 -8.65 -14.01
C THR A 10 -21.90 -9.40 -12.70
N ALA A 11 -22.11 -10.73 -12.67
CA ALA A 11 -21.80 -11.54 -11.50
C ALA A 11 -20.30 -11.51 -11.15
N MET A 12 -19.43 -11.58 -12.16
CA MET A 12 -17.98 -11.51 -11.97
C MET A 12 -17.53 -10.15 -11.44
N VAL A 13 -18.04 -9.05 -12.00
CA VAL A 13 -17.70 -7.69 -11.54
C VAL A 13 -18.17 -7.45 -10.11
N LEU A 14 -19.38 -7.91 -9.74
CA LEU A 14 -19.88 -7.82 -8.36
C LEU A 14 -19.02 -8.62 -7.38
N ALA A 15 -18.57 -9.81 -7.76
CA ALA A 15 -17.67 -10.61 -6.92
C ALA A 15 -16.31 -9.93 -6.73
N VAL A 16 -15.70 -9.42 -7.80
CA VAL A 16 -14.41 -8.71 -7.74
C VAL A 16 -14.50 -7.42 -6.93
N SER A 17 -15.56 -6.62 -7.12
CA SER A 17 -15.76 -5.37 -6.38
C SER A 17 -16.04 -5.61 -4.89
N ALA A 18 -16.83 -6.62 -4.54
CA ALA A 18 -17.03 -7.01 -3.14
C ALA A 18 -15.71 -7.46 -2.48
N TRP A 19 -14.86 -8.19 -3.21
CA TRP A 19 -13.54 -8.61 -2.73
C TRP A 19 -12.60 -7.42 -2.49
N SER A 20 -12.60 -6.42 -3.37
CA SER A 20 -11.79 -5.20 -3.22
C SER A 20 -12.22 -4.33 -2.03
N ILE A 21 -13.49 -4.34 -1.65
CA ILE A 21 -13.99 -3.61 -0.47
C ILE A 21 -13.58 -4.34 0.82
N MET A 22 -13.59 -5.67 0.82
CA MET A 22 -13.23 -6.48 1.99
C MET A 22 -11.71 -6.67 2.19
N LYS A 23 -10.90 -6.44 1.14
CA LYS A 23 -9.43 -6.37 1.22
C LYS A 23 -8.94 -4.93 0.98
N PRO A 24 -8.95 -4.05 1.99
CA PRO A 24 -8.34 -2.73 1.88
C PRO A 24 -6.80 -2.78 1.79
N ASP A 25 -6.18 -3.93 2.05
CA ASP A 25 -4.75 -4.14 1.79
C ASP A 25 -4.54 -4.60 0.35
N VAL A 26 -4.56 -3.63 -0.58
CA VAL A 26 -3.56 -3.69 -1.65
C VAL A 26 -2.22 -3.71 -0.93
N ASP A 27 -1.65 -4.91 -0.84
CA ASP A 27 -0.43 -5.14 -0.11
C ASP A 27 0.69 -4.40 -0.84
N LEU A 28 0.96 -3.16 -0.41
CA LEU A 28 2.06 -2.35 -0.96
C LEU A 28 3.41 -3.07 -0.76
N ASN A 29 3.47 -4.14 0.04
CA ASN A 29 4.61 -5.05 0.04
C ASN A 29 4.89 -5.68 -1.33
N ILE A 30 3.93 -5.73 -2.24
CA ILE A 30 4.11 -6.25 -3.61
C ILE A 30 4.76 -5.18 -4.52
N LEU A 31 4.63 -3.89 -4.20
CA LEU A 31 5.00 -2.78 -5.10
C LEU A 31 6.48 -2.34 -5.00
N GLY A 32 7.33 -3.05 -4.26
CA GLY A 32 8.72 -2.63 -4.03
C GLY A 32 8.83 -1.42 -3.09
N ASP A 33 10.05 -1.00 -2.74
CA ASP A 33 10.23 0.16 -1.86
C ASP A 33 9.77 1.43 -2.58
N PRO A 34 9.11 2.37 -1.90
CA PRO A 34 8.77 3.67 -2.50
C PRO A 34 10.04 4.36 -3.01
N ALA A 35 9.92 4.99 -4.17
CA ALA A 35 11.01 5.67 -4.86
C ALA A 35 10.90 7.20 -4.70
N GLY A 36 12.02 7.91 -4.84
CA GLY A 36 12.06 9.37 -4.77
C GLY A 36 12.28 9.93 -3.36
N ASP A 37 11.77 11.14 -3.13
CA ASP A 37 11.94 11.89 -1.88
C ASP A 37 10.97 11.38 -0.79
N PRO A 38 11.46 11.03 0.42
CA PRO A 38 10.60 10.59 1.53
C PRO A 38 9.56 11.62 1.99
N GLU A 39 9.80 12.92 1.79
CA GLU A 39 8.85 13.97 2.20
C GLU A 39 7.56 13.93 1.38
N GLU A 40 7.65 13.44 0.14
CA GLU A 40 6.53 13.27 -0.79
C GLU A 40 5.78 11.94 -0.58
N TRP A 41 6.32 11.02 0.22
CA TRP A 41 5.67 9.75 0.49
C TRP A 41 4.43 9.91 1.36
N THR A 42 3.45 9.06 1.10
CA THR A 42 2.29 8.89 1.97
C THR A 42 2.71 8.20 3.29
N LEU A 43 1.93 8.40 4.34
CA LEU A 43 2.16 7.73 5.63
C LEU A 43 2.25 6.21 5.47
N ARG A 44 1.38 5.63 4.65
CA ARG A 44 1.34 4.20 4.40
C ARG A 44 2.62 3.71 3.73
N GLU A 45 3.16 4.44 2.76
CA GLU A 45 4.43 4.09 2.09
C GLU A 45 5.61 4.11 3.05
N MET A 46 5.68 5.11 3.94
CA MET A 46 6.72 5.16 4.97
C MET A 46 6.62 3.99 5.95
N GLN A 47 5.40 3.64 6.38
CA GLN A 47 5.16 2.49 7.24
C GLN A 47 5.55 1.17 6.56
N VAL A 48 5.26 1.01 5.27
CA VAL A 48 5.67 -0.18 4.51
C VAL A 48 7.19 -0.25 4.39
N TRP A 49 7.84 0.87 4.08
CA TRP A 49 9.30 0.95 3.97
C TRP A 49 10.00 0.59 5.29
N LEU A 50 9.45 1.05 6.42
CA LEU A 50 9.94 0.72 7.77
C LEU A 50 9.63 -0.73 8.15
N GLY A 51 8.40 -1.20 7.91
CA GLY A 51 7.94 -2.54 8.26
C GLY A 51 8.75 -3.64 7.58
N ARG A 52 9.10 -3.47 6.30
CA ARG A 52 9.99 -4.40 5.59
C ARG A 52 11.39 -4.52 6.19
N ARG A 53 11.81 -3.52 6.97
CA ARG A 53 13.11 -3.47 7.66
C ARG A 53 13.00 -3.90 9.12
N GLY A 54 11.83 -4.37 9.55
CA GLY A 54 11.57 -4.70 10.95
C GLY A 54 11.65 -3.49 11.87
N LEU A 55 11.41 -2.29 11.34
CA LEU A 55 11.44 -1.04 12.10
C LEU A 55 10.03 -0.70 12.58
N ASP A 56 9.97 0.03 13.69
CA ASP A 56 8.71 0.55 14.22
C ASP A 56 8.01 1.44 13.20
N THR A 57 6.71 1.24 13.02
CA THR A 57 5.83 1.96 12.09
C THR A 57 4.79 2.83 12.82
N SER A 58 4.78 2.80 14.15
CA SER A 58 3.86 3.59 14.97
C SER A 58 4.32 5.05 15.09
N GLY A 59 3.34 5.94 15.29
CA GLY A 59 3.56 7.38 15.46
C GLY A 59 2.74 8.23 14.49
N THR A 60 2.91 9.54 14.59
CA THR A 60 2.37 10.52 13.63
C THR A 60 3.17 10.50 12.33
N ARG A 61 2.67 11.20 11.30
CA ARG A 61 3.35 11.24 10.00
C ARG A 61 4.77 11.81 10.12
N GLU A 62 4.93 12.85 10.92
CA GLU A 62 6.19 13.55 11.13
C GLU A 62 7.20 12.65 11.85
N GLU A 63 6.76 11.93 12.89
CA GLU A 63 7.61 10.98 13.64
C GLU A 63 8.09 9.82 12.74
N VAL A 64 7.19 9.30 11.91
CA VAL A 64 7.51 8.24 10.96
C VAL A 64 8.46 8.75 9.87
N LEU A 65 8.23 9.96 9.34
CA LEU A 65 9.11 10.59 8.34
C LEU A 65 10.51 10.84 8.88
N GLU A 66 10.64 11.39 10.08
CA GLU A 66 11.93 11.60 10.72
C GLU A 66 12.70 10.28 10.85
N ARG A 67 12.01 9.21 11.23
CA ARG A 67 12.59 7.87 11.33
C ARG A 67 13.07 7.35 9.97
N VAL A 68 12.29 7.51 8.90
CA VAL A 68 12.71 7.15 7.54
C VAL A 68 13.97 7.95 7.16
N MET A 69 13.95 9.26 7.35
CA MET A 69 15.06 10.15 7.02
C MET A 69 16.33 9.81 7.79
N MET A 70 16.23 9.56 9.10
CA MET A 70 17.34 9.09 9.93
C MET A 70 17.94 7.79 9.37
N ARG A 71 17.10 6.83 8.98
CA ARG A 71 17.54 5.53 8.46
C ARG A 71 18.15 5.62 7.06
N MET A 72 17.71 6.56 6.21
CA MET A 72 18.31 6.79 4.89
C MET A 72 19.66 7.49 5.02
N ARG A 73 19.79 8.48 5.93
CA ARG A 73 21.07 9.13 6.22
C ARG A 73 22.11 8.18 6.78
N ALA A 74 21.70 7.27 7.69
CA ALA A 74 22.60 6.27 8.27
C ALA A 74 23.10 5.21 7.28
N ARG A 75 22.46 5.09 6.11
CA ARG A 75 22.85 4.13 5.05
C ARG A 75 23.84 4.71 4.04
N LYS A 76 24.20 5.99 4.17
CA LYS A 76 25.16 6.69 3.30
C LYS A 76 26.58 6.48 3.82
#